data_AF-A0A848XLN4-F1
#
_entry.id   AF-A0A848XLN4-F1
#
_cell.length_a   1.000
_cell.length_b   1.000
_cell.length_c   1.000
_cell.angle_alpha   90.00
_cell.angle_beta   90.00
_cell.angle_gamma   90.00
#
_symmetry.space_group_name_H-M   'P 1'
#
loop_
_entity.id
_entity.type
_entity.pdbx_description
1 polymer ?
#
loop_
_entity_poly.entity_id
_entity_poly.type
_entity_poly.pdbx_seq_one_letter_code
_entity_poly.pdbx_strand_id
1 'polypeptide(L)' 'MSSTVRVPFPTNEPVFEYGPGSPEKSDLKVRLEELASSEIEVPVIIGGKEIRTGDTEDIRAPHDHSLKLGTWHKAG' A
#
# COMPACT_ATOMS: atom_id res chain seq x y z
N MET A 1 -36.31 9.89 10.75
CA MET A 1 -36.02 9.20 9.48
C MET A 1 -35.67 7.76 9.81
N SER A 2 -36.60 6.82 9.57
CA SER A 2 -36.33 5.39 9.78
C SER A 2 -36.17 4.74 8.41
N SER A 3 -34.94 4.75 7.90
CA SER A 3 -34.56 4.06 6.67
C SER A 3 -33.76 2.82 7.05
N THR A 4 -34.26 1.64 6.70
CA THR A 4 -33.48 0.40 6.77
C THR A 4 -32.44 0.44 5.65
N VAL A 5 -31.16 0.63 6.01
CA VAL A 5 -30.05 0.55 5.06
C VAL A 5 -29.87 -0.92 4.66
N ARG A 6 -30.00 -1.23 3.37
CA ARG A 6 -29.63 -2.53 2.81
C ARG A 6 -28.22 -2.43 2.26
N VAL A 7 -27.29 -3.15 2.87
CA VAL A 7 -25.94 -3.31 2.32
C VAL A 7 -25.98 -4.27 1.13
N PRO A 8 -25.13 -4.08 0.10
CA PRO A 8 -25.02 -5.02 -1.00
C PRO A 8 -24.55 -6.39 -0.48
N PHE A 9 -25.02 -7.45 -1.12
CA PHE A 9 -24.59 -8.80 -0.79
C PHE A 9 -23.12 -8.97 -1.22
N PRO A 10 -22.23 -9.50 -0.37
CA PRO A 10 -20.83 -9.65 -0.74
C PRO A 10 -20.67 -10.71 -1.84
N THR A 11 -19.79 -10.43 -2.80
CA THR A 11 -19.34 -11.37 -3.84
C THR A 11 -17.82 -11.43 -3.81
N ASN A 12 -17.24 -12.56 -4.18
CA ASN A 12 -15.78 -12.70 -4.30
C ASN A 12 -15.24 -11.73 -5.37
N GLU A 13 -14.11 -11.08 -5.07
CA GLU A 13 -13.38 -10.29 -6.05
C GLU A 13 -12.77 -11.22 -7.13
N PRO A 14 -12.89 -10.89 -8.43
CA PRO A 14 -12.28 -11.69 -9.49
C PRO A 14 -10.75 -11.70 -9.38
N VAL A 15 -10.15 -12.85 -9.71
CA VAL A 15 -8.70 -12.98 -9.88
C VAL A 15 -8.33 -12.59 -11.30
N PHE A 16 -7.38 -11.68 -11.46
CA PHE A 16 -6.85 -11.33 -12.78
C PHE A 16 -5.67 -12.22 -13.18
N GLU A 17 -5.53 -12.48 -14.47
CA GLU A 17 -4.52 -13.39 -15.03
C GLU A 17 -3.17 -12.70 -15.32
N TYR A 18 -3.14 -11.37 -15.46
CA TYR A 18 -1.93 -10.59 -15.78
C TYR A 18 -1.17 -11.12 -17.01
N GLY A 19 -1.94 -11.55 -18.02
CA GLY A 19 -1.47 -12.12 -19.25
C GLY A 19 -0.69 -11.14 -20.13
N PRO A 20 0.04 -11.60 -21.16
CA PRO A 20 0.72 -10.72 -22.10
C PRO A 20 -0.23 -9.70 -22.74
N GLY A 21 0.12 -8.41 -22.65
CA GLY A 21 -0.67 -7.32 -23.24
C GLY A 21 -1.92 -6.90 -22.46
N SER A 22 -2.17 -7.49 -21.28
CA SER A 22 -3.34 -7.12 -20.49
C SER A 22 -3.15 -5.79 -19.75
N PRO A 23 -4.21 -4.96 -19.61
CA PRO A 23 -4.12 -3.66 -18.94
C PRO A 23 -3.66 -3.78 -17.47
N GLU A 24 -4.13 -4.78 -16.75
CA GLU A 24 -3.75 -4.97 -15.35
C GLU A 24 -2.26 -5.27 -15.18
N LYS A 25 -1.63 -5.90 -16.19
CA LYS A 25 -0.19 -6.14 -16.18
C LYS A 25 0.60 -4.87 -16.46
N SER A 26 0.13 -4.01 -17.37
CA SER A 26 0.77 -2.72 -17.60
C SER A 26 0.68 -1.84 -16.35
N ASP A 27 -0.49 -1.78 -15.72
CA ASP A 27 -0.70 -0.97 -14.52
C ASP A 27 0.16 -1.47 -13.36
N LEU A 28 0.26 -2.79 -13.18
CA LEU A 28 1.15 -3.39 -12.20
C LEU A 28 2.61 -3.00 -12.42
N LYS A 29 3.10 -3.03 -13.66
CA LYS A 29 4.49 -2.67 -13.97
C LYS A 29 4.77 -1.20 -13.68
N VAL A 30 3.88 -0.30 -14.12
CA VAL A 30 3.98 1.13 -13.82
C VAL A 30 4.05 1.34 -12.31
N ARG A 31 3.17 0.68 -11.55
CA ARG A 31 3.15 0.86 -10.10
C ARG A 31 4.40 0.31 -9.41
N LEU A 32 4.95 -0.81 -9.88
CA LEU A 32 6.20 -1.36 -9.36
C LEU A 32 7.37 -0.41 -9.61
N GLU A 33 7.46 0.20 -10.79
CA GLU A 33 8.50 1.18 -11.12
C GLU A 33 8.37 2.45 -10.25
N GLU A 34 7.15 2.95 -10.06
CA GLU A 34 6.88 4.09 -9.16
C GLU A 34 7.31 3.80 -7.72
N LEU A 35 6.96 2.62 -7.19
CA LEU A 35 7.29 2.25 -5.81
C LEU A 35 8.77 1.96 -5.62
N ALA A 36 9.45 1.40 -6.62
CA ALA A 36 10.88 1.15 -6.56
C ALA A 36 11.71 2.44 -6.70
N SER A 37 11.15 3.48 -7.32
CA SER A 37 11.84 4.77 -7.55
C SER A 37 11.52 5.85 -6.51
N SER A 38 10.56 5.61 -5.61
CA SER A 38 10.17 6.56 -4.57
C SER A 38 10.32 5.97 -3.18
N GLU A 39 10.85 6.77 -2.25
CA GLU A 39 10.87 6.44 -0.83
C GLU A 39 9.68 7.10 -0.13
N ILE A 40 8.90 6.32 0.62
CA ILE A 40 7.77 6.82 1.40
C ILE A 40 8.11 6.93 2.89
N GLU A 41 7.62 7.98 3.55
CA GLU A 41 7.67 8.10 5.00
C GLU A 41 6.32 7.62 5.57
N VAL A 42 6.35 6.61 6.44
CA VAL A 42 5.15 6.01 7.04
C VAL A 42 5.01 6.47 8.50
N PRO A 43 4.10 7.41 8.80
CA PRO A 43 3.84 7.88 10.16
C PRO A 43 3.04 6.85 10.96
N VAL A 44 3.05 7.01 12.29
CA VAL A 44 2.08 6.32 13.15
C VAL A 44 0.75 7.03 13.04
N ILE A 45 -0.35 6.28 12.83
CA ILE A 45 -1.71 6.86 12.80
C ILE A 45 -2.43 6.56 14.11
N ILE A 46 -2.70 7.57 14.94
CA ILE A 46 -3.45 7.44 16.20
C ILE A 46 -4.68 8.35 16.17
N GLY A 47 -5.87 7.75 16.24
CA GLY A 47 -7.13 8.50 16.17
C GLY A 47 -7.30 9.33 14.89
N GLY A 48 -6.75 8.84 13.78
CA GLY A 48 -6.79 9.52 12.48
C GLY A 48 -5.77 10.65 12.30
N LYS A 49 -4.85 10.84 13.26
CA LYS A 49 -3.77 11.83 13.16
C LYS A 49 -2.44 11.14 12.88
N GLU A 50 -1.67 11.74 11.97
CA GLU A 50 -0.29 11.36 11.73
C GLU A 50 0.61 11.84 12.87
N ILE A 51 1.41 10.92 13.41
CA ILE A 51 2.40 11.17 14.43
C ILE A 51 3.76 10.74 13.88
N ARG A 52 4.68 11.68 13.83
CA ARG A 52 6.08 11.47 13.45
C ARG A 52 6.92 11.48 14.71
N THR A 53 7.40 10.31 15.12
CA THR A 53 8.13 10.11 16.37
C THR A 53 9.61 10.51 16.28
N GLY A 54 10.15 10.66 15.07
CA GLY A 54 11.58 10.86 14.82
C GLY A 54 12.44 9.60 14.99
N ASP A 55 12.01 8.63 15.80
CA ASP A 55 12.58 7.29 15.84
C ASP A 55 12.08 6.48 14.62
N THR A 56 12.98 6.22 13.67
CA THR A 56 12.65 5.65 12.37
C THR A 56 13.52 4.47 12.00
N GLU A 57 12.98 3.60 11.15
CA GLU A 57 13.72 2.49 10.56
C GLU A 57 13.34 2.31 9.08
N ASP A 58 14.25 1.72 8.30
CA ASP A 58 14.07 1.57 6.86
C ASP A 58 13.09 0.44 6.52
N ILE A 59 12.28 0.64 5.49
CA ILE A 59 11.54 -0.40 4.79
C ILE A 59 12.36 -0.81 3.57
N ARG A 60 12.72 -2.09 3.47
CA ARG A 60 13.55 -2.63 2.39
C ARG A 60 12.86 -3.79 1.70
N ALA A 61 13.11 -3.96 0.40
CA ALA A 61 12.56 -5.07 -0.35
C ALA A 61 13.24 -6.40 0.07
N PRO A 62 12.51 -7.45 0.49
CA PRO A 62 13.13 -8.69 0.97
C PRO A 62 13.87 -9.49 -0.13
N HIS A 63 13.54 -9.27 -1.39
CA HIS A 63 14.24 -9.87 -2.54
C HIS A 63 15.42 -9.04 -3.03
N ASP A 64 15.55 -7.79 -2.57
CA ASP A 64 16.67 -6.90 -2.84
C ASP A 64 16.85 -5.94 -1.66
N HIS A 65 17.67 -6.33 -0.67
CA HIS A 65 17.86 -5.54 0.54
C HIS A 65 18.55 -4.18 0.28
N SER A 66 19.16 -3.99 -0.89
CA SER A 66 19.74 -2.70 -1.28
C SER A 66 18.66 -1.68 -1.63
N LEU A 67 17.52 -2.15 -2.13
CA LEU A 67 16.36 -1.33 -2.46
C LEU A 67 15.63 -0.87 -1.19
N LYS A 68 15.78 0.42 -0.88
CA LYS A 68 15.02 1.11 0.16
C LYS A 68 13.70 1.61 -0.44
N LEU A 69 12.59 1.21 0.17
CA LEU A 69 11.23 1.60 -0.23
C LEU A 69 10.70 2.76 0.61
N GLY A 70 11.32 3.04 1.76
CA GLY A 70 10.85 4.09 2.66
C GLY A 70 11.42 4.01 4.06
N THR A 71 10.85 4.81 4.95
CA THR A 71 11.10 4.80 6.39
C THR A 71 9.78 4.74 7.14
N TRP A 72 9.74 4.11 8.31
CA TRP A 72 8.57 4.09 9.18
C TRP A 72 8.92 4.57 10.57
N HIS A 73 7.94 5.18 11.25
CA HIS A 73 8.07 5.67 12.62
C HIS A 73 7.76 4.59 13.65
N LYS A 74 8.68 4.37 14.59
CA LYS A 74 8.49 3.42 15.68
C LYS A 74 7.48 3.95 16.68
N ALA A 75 6.54 3.10 17.06
CA ALA A 75 5.67 3.29 18.21
C ALA A 75 6.28 2.48 19.37
N GLY A 76 6.77 3.19 20.39
CA GLY A 76 7.33 2.59 21.60
C GLY A 76 6.27 2.02 22.54
#